data_AF-A0A172ULM6-F1
#
_entry.id   AF-A0A172ULM6-F1
#
_cell.length_a   1.000
_cell.length_b   1.000
_cell.length_c   1.000
_cell.angle_alpha   90.00
_cell.angle_beta   90.00
_cell.angle_gamma   90.00
#
_symmetry.space_group_name_H-M   'P 1'
#
loop_
_entity.id
_entity.type
_entity.pdbx_description
1 polymer ?
#
loop_
_entity_poly.entity_id
_entity_poly.type
_entity_poly.pdbx_seq_one_letter_code
_entity_poly.pdbx_strand_id
1 'polypeptide(L)'
;MSRLPLPQLTFDNEFFWTSGADGVLRIQGCDDCKSLIHPPQPVCRYCRSHNLSPHAVSGRAVLSAFTVNERFSIPGLPAPYVVAQVAIEEDPRVRLTTNIVDAEPAALELGRVVEVVFEQHDDVWLPLFRPTAEPETGPLPDDEIAPQDFGMFVRPRLTEKKFEDAAAITGIGASRIGRRLMVSPLSLTIEASEAAIADAGLTLADIDGLSTYPAMDAMGMGEGGCTALENALGIRPTWINGGMDTFGPGGSVIAAVMAVATGMARHVLCFRTLWEATFNQLMKEGKVSPPGGARVNSWQAPFGATSAAHTLALNAQRHFHRYGTTKETLGWIALNQRANAALNPTAIYRDPMTMEDYLNARPITTPFGLYDCDVPCDGAVAVVVSAVDAAADAPKKPVYFEAVGTQIIERTDWDQTTLTHEPQVLGQAAHLWTRTSLRPGDVDVAQLYDGFTFNCLSWLEALGFCGIGEAKDFLDGGTAIARDGVIPVNTHGGQLSHGRTHGMGLVHEAVSQLRGEAGERQVADARVAVVSSGGLTPSGVMLLRTDG
;
A
#
# COMPACT_ATOMS: atom_id res chain seq x y z
N MET A 1 -9.15 -17.13 25.44
CA MET A 1 -9.98 -15.92 25.58
C MET A 1 -10.55 -15.61 24.20
N SER A 2 -11.84 -15.87 23.99
CA SER A 2 -12.54 -15.91 22.70
C SER A 2 -13.37 -14.65 22.48
N ARG A 3 -12.73 -13.49 22.34
CA ARG A 3 -13.46 -12.22 22.29
C ARG A 3 -12.95 -11.34 21.15
N LEU A 4 -13.90 -10.80 20.38
CA LEU A 4 -13.66 -9.82 19.33
C LEU A 4 -12.83 -8.64 19.86
N PRO A 5 -11.93 -8.06 19.04
CA PRO A 5 -11.27 -6.81 19.38
C PRO A 5 -12.32 -5.71 19.42
N LEU A 6 -12.62 -5.20 20.62
CA LEU A 6 -13.66 -4.18 20.77
C LEU A 6 -13.12 -2.78 20.47
N PRO A 7 -13.95 -1.86 20.00
CA PRO A 7 -13.55 -0.47 19.88
C PRO A 7 -13.15 0.13 21.23
N GLN A 8 -12.11 0.96 21.20
CA GLN A 8 -11.76 1.85 22.29
C GLN A 8 -12.74 3.02 22.32
N LEU A 9 -13.47 3.15 23.43
CA LEU A 9 -14.33 4.29 23.67
C LEU A 9 -13.48 5.52 24.00
N THR A 10 -13.74 6.61 23.29
CA THR A 10 -13.15 7.93 23.48
C THR A 10 -14.27 8.97 23.54
N PHE A 11 -13.95 10.17 24.03
CA PHE A 11 -14.90 11.28 24.06
C PHE A 11 -15.55 11.55 22.68
N ASP A 12 -14.78 11.38 21.60
CA ASP A 12 -15.25 11.68 20.25
C ASP A 12 -16.11 10.57 19.63
N ASN A 13 -16.00 9.31 20.11
CA ASN A 13 -16.64 8.16 19.46
C ASN A 13 -17.64 7.39 20.34
N GLU A 14 -17.71 7.68 21.64
CA GLU A 14 -18.56 6.93 22.58
C GLU A 14 -20.02 6.90 22.14
N PHE A 15 -20.54 8.04 21.66
CA PHE A 15 -21.90 8.14 21.17
C PHE A 15 -22.19 7.14 20.04
N PHE A 16 -21.22 6.87 19.15
CA PHE A 16 -21.41 5.98 18.00
C PHE A 16 -21.47 4.53 18.49
N TRP A 17 -20.49 4.12 19.28
CA TRP A 17 -20.36 2.73 19.76
C TRP A 17 -21.39 2.35 20.83
N THR A 18 -22.06 3.31 21.46
CA THR A 18 -23.14 3.06 22.41
C THR A 18 -24.55 3.28 21.82
N SER A 19 -24.64 3.85 20.61
CA SER A 19 -25.93 4.24 20.00
C SER A 19 -26.89 3.05 19.78
N GLY A 20 -26.37 1.84 19.61
CA GLY A 20 -27.20 0.65 19.42
C GLY A 20 -28.04 0.22 20.63
N ALA A 21 -27.81 0.81 21.82
CA ALA A 21 -28.53 0.45 23.03
C ALA A 21 -30.05 0.70 22.96
N ASP A 22 -30.49 1.69 22.18
CA ASP A 22 -31.92 1.97 21.91
C ASP A 22 -32.34 1.60 20.49
N GLY A 23 -31.50 0.85 19.77
CA GLY A 23 -31.75 0.38 18.41
C GLY A 23 -31.63 1.46 17.32
N VAL A 24 -31.04 2.63 17.62
CA VAL A 24 -30.93 3.74 16.66
C VAL A 24 -29.46 4.01 16.32
N LEU A 25 -29.11 3.85 15.04
CA LEU A 25 -27.78 4.22 14.55
C LEU A 25 -27.62 5.74 14.56
N ARG A 26 -26.51 6.21 15.13
CA ARG A 26 -26.16 7.63 15.16
C ARG A 26 -24.80 7.87 14.54
N ILE A 27 -24.71 8.90 13.70
CA ILE A 27 -23.46 9.33 13.05
C ILE A 27 -23.27 10.81 13.37
N GLN A 28 -22.04 11.29 13.47
CA GLN A 28 -21.80 12.72 13.69
C GLN A 28 -22.29 13.50 12.46
N GLY A 29 -23.13 14.50 12.68
CA GLY A 29 -23.61 15.41 11.65
C GLY A 29 -23.18 16.84 11.92
N CYS A 30 -23.07 17.63 10.86
CA CYS A 30 -22.89 19.07 10.94
C CYS A 30 -24.24 19.77 10.99
N ASP A 31 -24.52 20.51 12.05
CA ASP A 31 -25.79 21.21 12.22
C ASP A 31 -25.98 22.40 11.27
N ASP A 32 -24.89 22.93 10.71
CA ASP A 32 -24.94 24.06 9.78
C ASP A 32 -25.14 23.61 8.33
N CYS A 33 -24.36 22.62 7.85
CA CYS A 33 -24.42 22.17 6.45
C CYS A 33 -25.09 20.80 6.25
N LYS A 34 -25.58 20.18 7.32
CA LYS A 34 -26.31 18.90 7.34
C LYS A 34 -25.56 17.69 6.78
N SER A 35 -24.26 17.82 6.51
CA SER A 35 -23.43 16.70 6.05
C SER A 35 -23.11 15.76 7.20
N LEU A 36 -23.09 14.45 6.92
CA LEU A 36 -22.62 13.44 7.87
C LEU A 36 -21.10 13.31 7.82
N ILE A 37 -20.51 12.90 8.95
CA ILE A 37 -19.07 12.81 9.16
C ILE A 37 -18.74 11.47 9.81
N HIS A 38 -17.92 10.68 9.12
CA HIS A 38 -17.34 9.45 9.64
C HIS A 38 -15.88 9.30 9.18
N PRO A 39 -14.98 8.82 10.07
CA PRO A 39 -15.12 8.82 11.53
C PRO A 39 -15.43 10.22 12.10
N PRO A 40 -15.94 10.34 13.34
CA PRO A 40 -16.18 11.63 13.99
C PRO A 40 -14.92 12.51 14.03
N GLN A 41 -15.11 13.82 13.85
CA GLN A 41 -14.07 14.84 13.82
C GLN A 41 -14.48 16.07 14.66
N PRO A 42 -13.54 16.90 15.13
CA PRO A 42 -13.86 18.12 15.88
C PRO A 42 -14.33 19.29 14.99
N VAL A 43 -14.34 19.11 13.66
CA VAL A 43 -14.74 20.13 12.68
C VAL A 43 -15.35 19.49 11.43
N CYS A 44 -16.37 20.13 10.85
CA CYS A 44 -16.95 19.71 9.58
C CYS A 44 -15.94 19.95 8.45
N ARG A 45 -15.50 18.89 7.76
CA ARG A 45 -14.57 19.02 6.65
C ARG A 45 -15.12 19.82 5.45
N TYR A 46 -16.45 19.86 5.30
CA TYR A 46 -17.12 20.49 4.16
C TYR A 46 -17.32 22.00 4.33
N CYS A 47 -17.81 22.45 5.50
CA CYS A 47 -18.09 23.87 5.75
C CYS A 47 -17.22 24.50 6.86
N ARG A 48 -16.34 23.72 7.49
CA ARG A 48 -15.45 24.14 8.60
C ARG A 48 -16.18 24.56 9.89
N SER A 49 -17.47 24.26 10.01
CA SER A 49 -18.23 24.48 11.24
C SER A 49 -17.78 23.54 12.36
N HIS A 50 -17.82 24.05 13.60
CA HIS A 50 -17.65 23.28 14.83
C HIS A 50 -18.99 22.89 15.48
N ASN A 51 -20.12 23.27 14.86
CA ASN A 51 -21.47 22.93 15.30
C ASN A 51 -21.80 21.49 14.89
N LEU A 52 -21.26 20.53 15.65
CA LEU A 52 -21.34 19.10 15.36
C LEU A 52 -22.09 18.39 16.49
N SER A 53 -23.02 17.51 16.13
CA SER A 53 -23.76 16.70 17.10
C SER A 53 -24.08 15.32 16.54
N PRO A 54 -24.34 14.31 17.39
CA PRO A 54 -24.86 13.02 16.94
C PRO A 54 -26.24 13.17 16.27
N HIS A 55 -26.36 12.75 15.02
CA HIS A 55 -27.62 12.71 14.27
C HIS A 55 -28.10 11.27 14.16
N ALA A 56 -29.38 11.04 14.45
CA ALA A 56 -30.01 9.76 14.15
C ALA A 56 -30.15 9.59 12.65
N VAL A 57 -29.77 8.43 12.13
CA VAL A 57 -30.03 8.00 10.75
C VAL A 57 -31.06 6.88 10.75
N SER A 58 -31.67 6.64 9.60
CA SER A 58 -32.69 5.60 9.37
C SER A 58 -32.20 4.20 9.69
N GLY A 59 -30.88 3.98 9.67
CA GLY A 59 -30.26 2.66 9.76
C GLY A 59 -30.27 1.92 8.43
N ARG A 60 -30.74 2.53 7.34
CA ARG A 60 -30.68 1.97 5.98
C ARG A 60 -29.40 2.40 5.28
N ALA A 61 -28.84 1.49 4.50
CA ALA A 61 -27.62 1.73 3.74
C ALA A 61 -27.59 0.91 2.45
N VAL A 62 -26.73 1.29 1.51
CA VAL A 62 -26.49 0.55 0.26
C VAL A 62 -25.19 -0.24 0.38
N LEU A 63 -25.22 -1.53 0.07
CA LEU A 63 -24.02 -2.37 0.02
C LEU A 63 -23.10 -1.90 -1.11
N SER A 64 -22.00 -1.20 -0.77
CA SER A 64 -21.12 -0.57 -1.75
C SER A 64 -19.96 -1.45 -2.20
N ALA A 65 -19.47 -2.29 -1.30
CA ALA A 65 -18.45 -3.31 -1.57
C ALA A 65 -18.52 -4.40 -0.49
N PHE A 66 -18.09 -5.63 -0.81
CA PHE A 66 -17.91 -6.70 0.16
C PHE A 66 -16.83 -7.70 -0.26
N THR A 67 -16.28 -8.42 0.71
CA THR A 67 -15.35 -9.52 0.50
C THR A 67 -15.68 -10.64 1.47
N VAL A 68 -15.50 -11.88 1.03
CA VAL A 68 -15.66 -13.07 1.87
C VAL A 68 -14.28 -13.47 2.35
N ASN A 69 -14.00 -13.23 3.62
CA ASN A 69 -12.74 -13.67 4.23
C ASN A 69 -12.80 -15.17 4.51
N GLU A 70 -11.82 -15.90 3.99
CA GLU A 70 -11.72 -17.36 4.07
C GLU A 70 -10.58 -17.80 5.00
N ARG A 71 -9.69 -16.88 5.37
CA ARG A 71 -8.42 -17.23 6.02
C ARG A 71 -8.19 -16.56 7.37
N PHE A 72 -8.48 -15.28 7.50
CA PHE A 72 -8.13 -14.50 8.69
C PHE A 72 -9.19 -14.65 9.77
N SER A 73 -9.10 -15.71 10.57
CA SER A 73 -9.93 -15.86 11.77
C SER A 73 -9.38 -14.97 12.89
N ILE A 74 -10.25 -14.24 13.58
CA ILE A 74 -9.93 -13.53 14.81
C ILE A 74 -10.73 -14.13 15.97
N PRO A 75 -10.30 -13.96 17.24
CA PRO A 75 -11.07 -14.45 18.37
C PRO A 75 -12.51 -13.91 18.34
N GLY A 76 -13.50 -14.79 18.37
CA GLY A 76 -14.93 -14.42 18.31
C GLY A 76 -15.53 -14.31 16.89
N LEU A 77 -14.72 -14.34 15.83
CA LEU A 77 -15.21 -14.30 14.44
C LEU A 77 -14.39 -15.27 13.56
N PRO A 78 -14.81 -16.55 13.51
CA PRO A 78 -14.14 -17.56 12.69
C PRO A 78 -14.48 -17.38 11.22
N ALA A 79 -13.50 -17.58 10.33
CA ALA A 79 -13.77 -17.65 8.89
C ALA A 79 -14.64 -18.88 8.53
N PRO A 80 -15.54 -18.79 7.53
CA PRO A 80 -15.75 -17.63 6.66
C PRO A 80 -16.68 -16.56 7.25
N TYR A 81 -16.42 -15.29 6.92
CA TYR A 81 -17.32 -14.16 7.23
C TYR A 81 -17.20 -13.05 6.18
N VAL A 82 -18.25 -12.23 6.07
CA VAL A 82 -18.30 -11.10 5.13
C VAL A 82 -17.77 -9.85 5.80
N VAL A 83 -16.77 -9.21 5.20
CA VAL A 83 -16.42 -7.82 5.48
C VAL A 83 -17.02 -6.96 4.37
N ALA A 84 -17.73 -5.90 4.73
CA ALA A 84 -18.39 -5.03 3.78
C ALA A 84 -18.16 -3.55 4.08
N GLN A 85 -18.36 -2.74 3.05
CA GLN A 85 -18.62 -1.31 3.17
C GLN A 85 -20.07 -1.05 2.77
N VAL A 86 -20.77 -0.28 3.59
CA VAL A 86 -22.13 0.17 3.33
C VAL A 86 -22.17 1.70 3.30
N ALA A 87 -22.81 2.28 2.29
CA ALA A 87 -22.99 3.71 2.16
C ALA A 87 -24.34 4.13 2.77
N ILE A 88 -24.32 5.10 3.69
CA ILE A 88 -25.52 5.52 4.41
C ILE A 88 -26.50 6.21 3.45
N GLU A 89 -27.78 5.85 3.52
CA GLU A 89 -28.81 6.30 2.56
C GLU A 89 -28.98 7.84 2.58
N GLU A 90 -28.87 8.46 3.75
CA GLU A 90 -28.96 9.91 3.93
C GLU A 90 -27.77 10.68 3.37
N ASP A 91 -26.57 10.08 3.33
CA ASP A 91 -25.36 10.71 2.83
C ASP A 91 -24.38 9.64 2.31
N PRO A 92 -24.42 9.29 1.01
CA PRO A 92 -23.64 8.18 0.44
C PRO A 92 -22.12 8.43 0.46
N ARG A 93 -21.68 9.65 0.82
CA ARG A 93 -20.26 9.97 1.06
C ARG A 93 -19.74 9.35 2.35
N VAL A 94 -20.64 9.02 3.28
CA VAL A 94 -20.31 8.34 4.54
C VAL A 94 -20.50 6.84 4.35
N ARG A 95 -19.41 6.10 4.52
CA ARG A 95 -19.40 4.64 4.43
C ARG A 95 -18.98 4.03 5.75
N LEU A 96 -19.57 2.90 6.12
CA LEU A 96 -19.19 2.15 7.31
C LEU A 96 -18.58 0.81 6.91
N THR A 97 -17.41 0.50 7.47
CA THR A 97 -16.92 -0.88 7.48
C THR A 97 -17.77 -1.71 8.44
N THR A 98 -18.25 -2.87 8.00
CA THR A 98 -19.19 -3.70 8.77
C THR A 98 -19.10 -5.17 8.37
N ASN A 99 -19.82 -6.05 9.07
CA ASN A 99 -20.19 -7.37 8.56
C ASN A 99 -21.60 -7.37 7.97
N ILE A 100 -21.83 -8.24 6.98
CA ILE A 100 -23.17 -8.59 6.53
C ILE A 100 -23.60 -9.89 7.19
N VAL A 101 -24.74 -9.86 7.88
CA VAL A 101 -25.33 -10.99 8.61
C VAL A 101 -26.68 -11.37 8.02
N ASP A 102 -27.22 -12.51 8.46
CA ASP A 102 -28.50 -13.06 7.99
C ASP A 102 -28.60 -13.23 6.46
N ALA A 103 -27.46 -13.47 5.79
CA ALA A 103 -27.38 -13.63 4.35
C ALA A 103 -26.27 -14.61 3.96
N GLU A 104 -26.57 -15.46 2.97
CA GLU A 104 -25.54 -16.27 2.31
C GLU A 104 -24.64 -15.38 1.46
N PRO A 105 -23.30 -15.46 1.57
CA PRO A 105 -22.39 -14.58 0.83
C PRO A 105 -22.58 -14.61 -0.69
N ALA A 106 -22.99 -15.76 -1.24
CA ALA A 106 -23.25 -15.93 -2.68
C ALA A 106 -24.50 -15.18 -3.18
N ALA A 107 -25.38 -14.73 -2.27
CA ALA A 107 -26.60 -13.98 -2.60
C ALA A 107 -26.43 -12.46 -2.43
N LEU A 108 -25.22 -11.99 -2.11
CA LEU A 108 -24.91 -10.58 -1.96
C LEU A 108 -24.58 -9.95 -3.31
N GLU A 109 -25.16 -8.78 -3.56
CA GLU A 109 -24.99 -8.01 -4.77
C GLU A 109 -24.75 -6.53 -4.41
N LEU A 110 -23.86 -5.87 -5.16
CA LEU A 110 -23.63 -4.45 -4.98
C LEU A 110 -24.88 -3.65 -5.35
N GLY A 111 -25.17 -2.62 -4.56
CA GLY A 111 -26.36 -1.80 -4.72
C GLY A 111 -27.56 -2.31 -3.94
N ARG A 112 -27.49 -3.51 -3.35
CA ARG A 112 -28.56 -4.01 -2.47
C ARG A 112 -28.72 -3.14 -1.23
N VAL A 113 -29.96 -2.78 -0.91
CA VAL A 113 -30.27 -2.06 0.33
C VAL A 113 -30.21 -3.03 1.51
N VAL A 114 -29.59 -2.56 2.59
CA VAL A 114 -29.39 -3.27 3.84
C VAL A 114 -29.88 -2.41 5.00
N GLU A 115 -30.28 -3.03 6.10
CA GLU A 115 -30.71 -2.38 7.33
C GLU A 115 -29.80 -2.77 8.51
N VAL A 116 -29.58 -1.81 9.41
CA VAL A 116 -28.73 -1.99 10.58
C VAL A 116 -29.37 -2.95 11.57
N VAL A 117 -28.53 -3.81 12.15
CA VAL A 117 -28.81 -4.59 13.36
C VAL A 117 -27.65 -4.42 14.32
N PHE A 118 -27.89 -4.55 15.61
CA PHE A 118 -26.86 -4.31 16.62
C PHE A 118 -26.50 -5.59 17.35
N GLU A 119 -25.20 -5.90 17.41
CA GLU A 119 -24.66 -6.95 18.27
C GLU A 119 -23.97 -6.32 19.49
N GLN A 120 -24.45 -6.65 20.69
CA GLN A 120 -23.90 -6.11 21.93
C GLN A 120 -22.71 -6.93 22.42
N HIS A 121 -21.61 -6.24 22.73
CA HIS A 121 -20.46 -6.81 23.43
C HIS A 121 -20.03 -5.88 24.57
N ASP A 122 -20.22 -6.33 25.82
CA ASP A 122 -20.05 -5.50 27.02
C ASP A 122 -20.80 -4.16 26.92
N ASP A 123 -20.05 -3.06 26.84
CA ASP A 123 -20.49 -1.67 26.84
C ASP A 123 -20.62 -1.07 25.43
N VAL A 124 -20.45 -1.88 24.38
CA VAL A 124 -20.56 -1.43 22.98
C VAL A 124 -21.55 -2.25 22.18
N TRP A 125 -22.15 -1.61 21.18
CA TRP A 125 -23.07 -2.18 20.21
C TRP A 125 -22.44 -2.01 18.83
N LEU A 126 -22.02 -3.11 18.22
CA LEU A 126 -21.46 -3.10 16.87
C LEU A 126 -22.62 -2.97 15.87
N PRO A 127 -22.64 -1.95 15.00
CA PRO A 127 -23.61 -1.85 13.92
C PRO A 127 -23.22 -2.85 12.83
N LEU A 128 -23.98 -3.94 12.73
CA LEU A 128 -23.92 -4.90 11.63
C LEU A 128 -25.06 -4.58 10.66
N PHE A 129 -25.05 -5.18 9.47
CA PHE A 129 -26.09 -4.95 8.47
C PHE A 129 -26.61 -6.26 7.91
N ARG A 130 -27.90 -6.32 7.59
CA ARG A 130 -28.51 -7.44 6.88
C ARG A 130 -29.33 -6.94 5.69
N PRO A 131 -29.54 -7.75 4.64
CA PRO A 131 -30.46 -7.39 3.57
C PRO A 131 -31.87 -7.07 4.09
N THR A 132 -32.52 -6.08 3.49
CA THR A 132 -33.94 -5.80 3.75
C THR A 132 -34.81 -7.02 3.42
N ALA A 133 -35.94 -7.15 4.14
CA ALA A 133 -36.87 -8.27 3.95
C ALA A 133 -37.42 -8.34 2.52
N GLU A 134 -37.77 -7.18 1.95
CA GLU A 134 -38.08 -7.04 0.53
C GLU A 134 -36.80 -6.65 -0.24
N PRO A 135 -36.44 -7.34 -1.33
CA PRO A 135 -35.28 -6.98 -2.14
C PRO A 135 -35.44 -5.58 -2.73
N GLU A 136 -34.55 -4.68 -2.34
CA GLU A 136 -34.50 -3.30 -2.79
C GLU A 136 -33.07 -2.96 -3.22
N THR A 137 -32.95 -2.07 -4.21
CA THR A 137 -31.65 -1.58 -4.70
C THR A 137 -31.59 -0.06 -4.64
N GLY A 138 -30.41 0.45 -4.28
CA GLY A 138 -30.10 1.87 -4.24
C GLY A 138 -28.89 2.20 -5.11
N PRO A 139 -28.66 3.49 -5.40
CA PRO A 139 -27.49 3.93 -6.15
C PRO A 139 -26.22 3.65 -5.35
N LEU A 140 -25.19 3.15 -6.02
CA LEU A 140 -23.88 2.97 -5.42
C LEU A 140 -23.18 4.33 -5.23
N PRO A 141 -22.33 4.50 -4.20
CA PRO A 141 -21.64 5.77 -3.97
C PRO A 141 -20.63 6.07 -5.07
N ASP A 142 -20.42 7.36 -5.31
CA ASP A 142 -19.39 7.89 -6.20
C ASP A 142 -18.15 8.34 -5.40
N ASP A 143 -17.02 8.41 -6.10
CA ASP A 143 -15.79 9.00 -5.57
C ASP A 143 -15.97 10.52 -5.37
N GLU A 144 -15.38 11.08 -4.30
CA GLU A 144 -15.40 12.54 -4.06
C GLU A 144 -14.72 13.30 -5.22
N ILE A 145 -13.70 12.68 -5.83
CA ILE A 145 -13.05 13.10 -7.06
C ILE A 145 -13.06 11.89 -7.99
N ALA A 146 -13.62 12.03 -9.19
CA ALA A 146 -13.61 10.94 -10.15
C ALA A 146 -12.17 10.56 -10.53
N PRO A 147 -11.82 9.27 -10.72
CA PRO A 147 -10.44 8.85 -10.92
C PRO A 147 -9.70 9.58 -12.06
N GLN A 148 -10.40 9.90 -13.15
CA GLN A 148 -9.85 10.64 -14.29
C GLN A 148 -9.55 12.12 -14.00
N ASP A 149 -10.13 12.69 -12.93
CA ASP A 149 -10.06 14.13 -12.64
C ASP A 149 -8.96 14.48 -11.63
N PHE A 150 -8.24 13.51 -11.04
CA PHE A 150 -7.19 13.76 -10.04
C PHE A 150 -6.12 14.74 -10.52
N GLY A 151 -5.80 14.74 -11.83
CA GLY A 151 -4.87 15.68 -12.46
C GLY A 151 -5.29 17.15 -12.35
N MET A 152 -6.57 17.44 -12.11
CA MET A 152 -7.08 18.81 -11.91
C MET A 152 -6.82 19.34 -10.49
N PHE A 153 -6.54 18.47 -9.53
CA PHE A 153 -6.38 18.81 -8.12
C PHE A 153 -4.92 18.82 -7.65
N VAL A 154 -3.99 18.34 -8.49
CA VAL A 154 -2.56 18.45 -8.20
C VAL A 154 -2.06 19.88 -8.29
N ARG A 155 -1.14 20.23 -7.40
CA ARG A 155 -0.47 21.53 -7.43
C ARG A 155 0.58 21.52 -8.53
N PRO A 156 0.71 22.62 -9.29
CA PRO A 156 1.84 22.76 -10.19
C PRO A 156 3.14 22.89 -9.38
N ARG A 157 4.26 22.60 -10.04
CA ARG A 157 5.60 22.76 -9.45
C ARG A 157 5.80 24.20 -8.96
N LEU A 158 6.33 24.36 -7.73
CA LEU A 158 6.57 25.67 -7.11
C LEU A 158 7.63 26.49 -7.86
N THR A 159 8.72 25.85 -8.31
CA THR A 159 9.87 26.48 -8.97
C THR A 159 10.34 25.67 -10.16
N GLU A 160 11.00 26.29 -11.14
CA GLU A 160 11.61 25.55 -12.26
C GLU A 160 12.82 24.71 -11.85
N LYS A 161 13.57 25.16 -10.83
CA LYS A 161 14.63 24.37 -10.21
C LYS A 161 14.02 23.13 -9.56
N LYS A 162 14.46 21.95 -10.00
CA LYS A 162 14.09 20.66 -9.40
C LYS A 162 15.05 20.38 -8.26
N PHE A 163 14.52 19.92 -7.13
CA PHE A 163 15.36 19.53 -6.00
C PHE A 163 15.95 18.13 -6.23
N GLU A 164 15.28 17.34 -7.07
CA GLU A 164 15.71 16.03 -7.54
C GLU A 164 17.10 16.05 -8.17
N ASP A 165 17.42 17.11 -8.92
CA ASP A 165 18.70 17.28 -9.61
C ASP A 165 19.89 17.41 -8.64
N ALA A 166 19.66 17.62 -7.34
CA ALA A 166 20.72 17.71 -6.34
C ALA A 166 21.22 16.36 -5.83
N ALA A 167 20.53 15.25 -6.16
CA ALA A 167 20.83 13.93 -5.62
C ALA A 167 20.87 12.84 -6.69
N ALA A 168 21.61 11.77 -6.40
CA ALA A 168 21.62 10.54 -7.19
C ALA A 168 21.72 9.32 -6.27
N ILE A 169 21.21 8.19 -6.74
CA ILE A 169 21.47 6.88 -6.14
C ILE A 169 22.87 6.43 -6.58
N THR A 170 23.77 6.30 -5.62
CA THR A 170 25.16 5.88 -5.87
C THR A 170 25.43 4.45 -5.44
N GLY A 171 24.64 3.91 -4.51
CA GLY A 171 24.80 2.54 -4.01
C GLY A 171 23.48 1.82 -3.82
N ILE A 172 23.44 0.53 -4.13
CA ILE A 172 22.34 -0.39 -3.78
C ILE A 172 22.88 -1.64 -3.11
N GLY A 173 22.12 -2.20 -2.18
CA GLY A 173 22.48 -3.41 -1.47
C GLY A 173 21.25 -4.18 -1.00
N ALA A 174 21.40 -5.50 -0.92
CA ALA A 174 20.39 -6.38 -0.37
C ALA A 174 21.07 -7.42 0.52
N SER A 175 20.40 -7.81 1.60
CA SER A 175 20.81 -8.98 2.36
C SER A 175 20.42 -10.26 1.61
N ARG A 176 20.79 -11.41 2.16
CA ARG A 176 20.05 -12.65 1.87
C ARG A 176 18.55 -12.42 2.07
N ILE A 177 17.77 -12.87 1.10
CA ILE A 177 16.31 -12.87 1.14
C ILE A 177 15.84 -14.31 1.19
N GLY A 178 14.90 -14.60 2.08
CA GLY A 178 14.35 -15.95 2.20
C GLY A 178 13.14 -16.00 3.12
N ARG A 179 12.80 -17.20 3.58
CA ARG A 179 11.67 -17.40 4.51
C ARG A 179 12.13 -18.11 5.76
N ARG A 180 11.75 -17.58 6.92
CA ARG A 180 12.05 -18.20 8.23
C ARG A 180 13.55 -18.37 8.38
N LEU A 181 14.30 -17.29 8.12
CA LEU A 181 15.76 -17.29 8.21
C LEU A 181 16.25 -17.47 9.66
N MET A 182 15.40 -17.20 10.67
CA MET A 182 15.73 -17.38 12.09
C MET A 182 16.99 -16.64 12.53
N VAL A 183 17.27 -15.50 11.91
CA VAL A 183 18.37 -14.60 12.25
C VAL A 183 17.83 -13.25 12.73
N SER A 184 18.67 -12.43 13.35
CA SER A 184 18.27 -11.10 13.79
C SER A 184 17.85 -10.22 12.59
N PRO A 185 16.72 -9.49 12.64
CA PRO A 185 16.36 -8.52 11.61
C PRO A 185 17.45 -7.45 11.44
N LEU A 186 18.11 -7.05 12.53
CA LEU A 186 19.20 -6.08 12.49
C LEU A 186 20.42 -6.61 11.71
N SER A 187 20.70 -7.92 11.76
CA SER A 187 21.81 -8.51 10.98
C SER A 187 21.54 -8.46 9.48
N LEU A 188 20.28 -8.59 9.04
CA LEU A 188 19.90 -8.45 7.64
C LEU A 188 20.07 -6.98 7.21
N THR A 189 19.66 -6.06 8.08
CA THR A 189 19.80 -4.62 7.85
C THR A 189 21.26 -4.23 7.66
N ILE A 190 22.16 -4.74 8.51
CA ILE A 190 23.61 -4.51 8.43
C ILE A 190 24.16 -5.07 7.11
N GLU A 191 23.82 -6.31 6.75
CA GLU A 191 24.27 -6.94 5.50
C GLU A 191 23.89 -6.11 4.26
N ALA A 192 22.64 -5.65 4.19
CA ALA A 192 22.17 -4.79 3.10
C ALA A 192 22.88 -3.42 3.10
N SER A 193 23.09 -2.84 4.28
CA SER A 193 23.73 -1.53 4.46
C SER A 193 25.19 -1.55 4.02
N GLU A 194 25.96 -2.54 4.48
CA GLU A 194 27.35 -2.74 4.10
C GLU A 194 27.49 -2.97 2.59
N ALA A 195 26.59 -3.76 1.99
CA ALA A 195 26.55 -3.96 0.55
C ALA A 195 26.29 -2.65 -0.22
N ALA A 196 25.31 -1.84 0.21
CA ALA A 196 24.99 -0.57 -0.45
C ALA A 196 26.11 0.48 -0.32
N ILE A 197 26.76 0.53 0.84
CA ILE A 197 27.91 1.42 1.09
C ILE A 197 29.10 1.02 0.23
N ALA A 198 29.40 -0.29 0.16
CA ALA A 198 30.46 -0.81 -0.70
C ALA A 198 30.15 -0.58 -2.19
N ASP A 199 28.90 -0.75 -2.61
CA ASP A 199 28.44 -0.49 -3.98
C ASP A 199 28.63 0.99 -4.38
N ALA A 200 28.46 1.91 -3.42
CA ALA A 200 28.75 3.33 -3.58
C ALA A 200 30.24 3.69 -3.52
N GLY A 201 31.13 2.75 -3.17
CA GLY A 201 32.56 3.00 -2.97
C GLY A 201 32.87 3.83 -1.71
N LEU A 202 31.96 3.83 -0.74
CA LEU A 202 32.06 4.61 0.50
C LEU A 202 32.48 3.74 1.69
N THR A 203 32.73 4.40 2.81
CA THR A 203 32.91 3.79 4.13
C THR A 203 31.79 4.23 5.08
N LEU A 204 31.65 3.56 6.23
CA LEU A 204 30.70 3.96 7.27
C LEU A 204 30.92 5.40 7.76
N ALA A 205 32.15 5.92 7.67
CA ALA A 205 32.48 7.28 8.09
C ALA A 205 31.94 8.35 7.14
N ASP A 206 31.64 7.98 5.89
CA ASP A 206 31.10 8.90 4.87
C ASP A 206 29.58 9.05 5.00
N ILE A 207 28.90 8.12 5.67
CA ILE A 207 27.45 8.16 5.86
C ILE A 207 27.09 9.16 6.96
N ASP A 208 26.49 10.27 6.54
CA ASP A 208 26.09 11.39 7.40
C ASP A 208 24.57 11.55 7.50
N GLY A 209 23.79 10.65 6.89
CA GLY A 209 22.34 10.57 7.11
C GLY A 209 21.79 9.15 7.12
N LEU A 210 20.72 8.91 7.89
CA LEU A 210 19.98 7.64 7.91
C LEU A 210 18.49 7.88 7.63
N SER A 211 17.89 7.07 6.76
CA SER A 211 16.44 7.08 6.55
C SER A 211 15.86 5.68 6.51
N THR A 212 14.72 5.47 7.15
CA THR A 212 14.04 4.16 7.10
C THR A 212 12.53 4.28 7.23
N TYR A 213 11.83 3.21 6.93
CA TYR A 213 10.40 3.04 7.12
C TYR A 213 10.13 1.69 7.78
N PRO A 214 9.25 1.58 8.78
CA PRO A 214 8.57 2.65 9.52
C PRO A 214 9.37 3.15 10.73
N ALA A 215 10.67 2.82 10.83
CA ALA A 215 11.57 3.13 11.95
C ALA A 215 11.19 2.52 13.30
N MET A 216 10.35 1.49 13.29
CA MET A 216 10.01 0.69 14.46
C MET A 216 9.84 -0.79 14.06
N ASP A 217 10.06 -1.70 15.00
CA ASP A 217 9.62 -3.09 14.82
C ASP A 217 8.13 -3.18 15.15
N ALA A 218 7.32 -3.33 14.10
CA ALA A 218 5.90 -3.62 14.21
C ALA A 218 5.65 -4.99 13.60
N MET A 219 5.49 -6.03 14.43
CA MET A 219 5.12 -7.38 13.95
C MET A 219 6.11 -8.02 12.97
N GLY A 220 7.41 -7.80 13.17
CA GLY A 220 8.43 -8.27 12.23
C GLY A 220 8.54 -7.40 10.98
N MET A 221 7.91 -6.23 10.95
CA MET A 221 8.06 -5.23 9.89
C MET A 221 9.11 -4.16 10.22
N GLY A 222 10.18 -4.52 10.93
CA GLY A 222 11.33 -3.64 11.18
C GLY A 222 12.37 -4.25 12.12
N GLU A 223 13.45 -3.51 12.31
CA GLU A 223 14.63 -3.90 13.09
C GLU A 223 14.92 -2.98 14.29
N GLY A 224 14.12 -1.93 14.46
CA GLY A 224 14.30 -0.89 15.48
C GLY A 224 14.72 0.49 14.95
N GLY A 225 14.76 0.68 13.63
CA GLY A 225 14.92 1.98 12.98
C GLY A 225 16.35 2.52 12.98
N CYS A 226 16.48 3.83 12.70
CA CYS A 226 17.79 4.50 12.64
C CYS A 226 18.62 4.32 13.90
N THR A 227 18.00 4.38 15.08
CA THR A 227 18.69 4.22 16.37
C THR A 227 19.28 2.81 16.52
N ALA A 228 18.60 1.77 16.05
CA ALA A 228 19.14 0.41 16.13
C ALA A 228 20.38 0.24 15.24
N LEU A 229 20.33 0.75 14.01
CA LEU A 229 21.46 0.66 13.06
C LEU A 229 22.64 1.54 13.49
N GLU A 230 22.35 2.76 13.95
CA GLU A 230 23.35 3.69 14.49
C GLU A 230 24.13 3.07 15.64
N ASN A 231 23.44 2.53 16.65
CA ASN A 231 24.09 1.87 17.79
C ASN A 231 24.94 0.66 17.37
N ALA A 232 24.52 -0.06 16.33
CA ALA A 232 25.22 -1.26 15.88
C ALA A 232 26.48 -0.95 15.07
N LEU A 233 26.45 0.08 14.22
CA LEU A 233 27.54 0.41 13.29
C LEU A 233 28.39 1.61 13.72
N GLY A 234 27.96 2.37 14.73
CA GLY A 234 28.66 3.56 15.21
C GLY A 234 28.66 4.73 14.20
N ILE A 235 27.70 4.75 13.28
CA ILE A 235 27.49 5.84 12.31
C ILE A 235 27.11 7.11 13.07
N ARG A 236 27.52 8.29 12.61
CA ARG A 236 27.24 9.56 13.29
C ARG A 236 26.43 10.48 12.38
N PRO A 237 25.13 10.17 12.16
CA PRO A 237 24.33 10.93 11.21
C PRO A 237 24.09 12.35 11.69
N THR A 238 24.24 13.30 10.79
CA THR A 238 23.82 14.70 10.93
C THR A 238 22.31 14.86 10.73
N TRP A 239 21.68 13.92 10.04
CA TRP A 239 20.25 13.90 9.75
C TRP A 239 19.68 12.48 9.84
N ILE A 240 18.50 12.33 10.47
CA ILE A 240 17.77 11.06 10.52
C ILE A 240 16.30 11.25 10.15
N ASN A 241 15.71 10.25 9.50
CA ASN A 241 14.28 10.20 9.19
C ASN A 241 13.70 8.80 9.38
N GLY A 242 12.52 8.75 9.99
CA GLY A 242 11.85 7.49 10.28
C GLY A 242 10.43 7.69 10.78
N GLY A 243 9.47 6.98 10.21
CA GLY A 243 8.08 7.02 10.65
C GLY A 243 7.10 6.39 9.66
N MET A 244 5.85 6.19 10.11
CA MET A 244 4.74 5.68 9.29
C MET A 244 4.19 6.76 8.34
N ASP A 245 4.15 8.02 8.77
CA ASP A 245 3.62 9.15 7.99
C ASP A 245 4.67 9.69 7.01
N THR A 246 4.99 8.89 6.01
CA THR A 246 5.87 9.24 4.88
C THR A 246 5.24 8.81 3.56
N PHE A 247 5.94 8.98 2.44
CA PHE A 247 5.48 8.66 1.08
C PHE A 247 5.57 7.15 0.79
N GLY A 248 4.98 6.34 1.67
CA GLY A 248 5.15 4.89 1.72
C GLY A 248 6.59 4.48 2.05
N PRO A 249 6.93 3.19 1.92
CA PRO A 249 8.29 2.71 2.17
C PRO A 249 9.38 3.41 1.34
N GLY A 250 9.07 3.75 0.08
CA GLY A 250 9.95 4.53 -0.80
C GLY A 250 10.11 5.98 -0.36
N GLY A 251 9.26 6.46 0.56
CA GLY A 251 9.37 7.78 1.18
C GLY A 251 10.67 7.99 1.96
N SER A 252 11.35 6.92 2.41
CA SER A 252 12.70 7.01 2.97
C SER A 252 13.72 7.56 1.95
N VAL A 253 13.64 7.10 0.70
CA VAL A 253 14.48 7.58 -0.40
C VAL A 253 14.10 9.00 -0.79
N ILE A 254 12.80 9.32 -0.90
CA ILE A 254 12.34 10.68 -1.23
C ILE A 254 12.76 11.70 -0.16
N ALA A 255 12.68 11.32 1.13
CA ALA A 255 13.15 12.16 2.23
C ALA A 255 14.66 12.41 2.16
N ALA A 256 15.44 11.38 1.81
CA ALA A 256 16.87 11.51 1.60
C ALA A 256 17.23 12.49 0.46
N VAL A 257 16.50 12.46 -0.66
CA VAL A 257 16.67 13.43 -1.75
C VAL A 257 16.45 14.85 -1.25
N MET A 258 15.43 15.10 -0.41
CA MET A 258 15.18 16.41 0.20
C MET A 258 16.29 16.82 1.20
N ALA A 259 16.80 15.89 2.00
CA ALA A 259 17.91 16.15 2.92
C ALA A 259 19.19 16.56 2.17
N VAL A 260 19.51 15.85 1.08
CA VAL A 260 20.64 16.18 0.19
C VAL A 260 20.42 17.54 -0.48
N ALA A 261 19.24 17.76 -1.07
CA ALA A 261 18.93 19.00 -1.78
C ALA A 261 18.96 20.25 -0.88
N THR A 262 18.74 20.09 0.43
CA THR A 262 18.81 21.17 1.42
C THR A 262 20.19 21.29 2.08
N GLY A 263 21.13 20.42 1.76
CA GLY A 263 22.48 20.41 2.33
C GLY A 263 22.56 19.88 3.76
N MET A 264 21.52 19.19 4.24
CA MET A 264 21.50 18.60 5.59
C MET A 264 22.37 17.34 5.69
N ALA A 265 22.56 16.63 4.59
CA ALA A 265 23.39 15.43 4.51
C ALA A 265 24.01 15.32 3.10
N ARG A 266 25.16 14.66 2.99
CA ARG A 266 25.84 14.37 1.72
C ARG A 266 25.59 12.95 1.23
N HIS A 267 25.57 11.97 2.14
CA HIS A 267 25.37 10.55 1.87
C HIS A 267 24.38 9.97 2.86
N VAL A 268 23.16 9.73 2.39
CA VAL A 268 22.07 9.19 3.19
C VAL A 268 21.87 7.71 2.87
N LEU A 269 22.04 6.87 3.88
CA LEU A 269 21.71 5.46 3.80
C LEU A 269 20.21 5.26 4.09
N CYS A 270 19.46 4.86 3.06
CA CYS A 270 18.06 4.51 3.13
C CYS A 270 17.91 3.00 3.23
N PHE A 271 17.10 2.47 4.15
CA PHE A 271 16.94 1.02 4.28
C PHE A 271 15.53 0.60 4.68
N ARG A 272 15.21 -0.66 4.40
CA ARG A 272 13.95 -1.31 4.77
C ARG A 272 14.18 -2.78 5.07
N THR A 273 13.67 -3.25 6.20
CA THR A 273 13.83 -4.64 6.64
C THR A 273 12.49 -5.27 6.95
N LEU A 274 12.31 -6.47 6.41
CA LEU A 274 11.18 -7.35 6.68
C LEU A 274 11.69 -8.62 7.35
N TRP A 275 10.93 -9.09 8.33
CA TRP A 275 11.20 -10.27 9.14
C TRP A 275 9.90 -11.01 9.47
N GLU A 276 8.88 -10.81 8.63
CA GLU A 276 7.52 -11.30 8.85
C GLU A 276 7.44 -12.82 8.76
N ALA A 277 8.26 -13.47 7.92
CA ALA A 277 8.21 -14.92 7.77
C ALA A 277 8.70 -15.61 9.06
N THR A 278 9.79 -15.13 9.65
CA THR A 278 10.26 -15.60 10.95
C THR A 278 9.30 -15.19 12.07
N PHE A 279 8.85 -13.94 12.11
CA PHE A 279 7.90 -13.48 13.13
C PHE A 279 6.63 -14.35 13.19
N ASN A 280 6.02 -14.62 12.03
CA ASN A 280 4.84 -15.47 11.92
C ASN A 280 5.12 -16.93 12.36
N GLN A 281 6.33 -17.43 12.16
CA GLN A 281 6.72 -18.76 12.64
C GLN A 281 6.84 -18.77 14.17
N LEU A 282 7.49 -17.77 14.75
CA LEU A 282 7.62 -17.64 16.20
C LEU A 282 6.26 -17.43 16.89
N MET A 283 5.33 -16.72 16.26
CA MET A 283 3.93 -16.59 16.70
C MET A 283 3.25 -17.96 16.80
N LYS A 284 3.37 -18.80 15.76
CA LYS A 284 2.80 -20.16 15.75
C LYS A 284 3.42 -21.06 16.82
N GLU A 285 4.69 -20.84 17.13
CA GLU A 285 5.41 -21.54 18.20
C GLU A 285 5.13 -20.97 19.60
N GLY A 286 4.34 -19.90 19.72
CA GLY A 286 4.04 -19.24 20.99
C GLY A 286 5.22 -18.51 21.62
N LYS A 287 6.28 -18.21 20.85
CA LYS A 287 7.51 -17.53 21.31
C LYS A 287 7.41 -16.01 21.26
N VAL A 288 6.50 -15.49 20.45
CA VAL A 288 6.12 -14.07 20.42
C VAL A 288 4.61 -13.97 20.51
N SER A 289 4.11 -12.84 20.99
CA SER A 289 2.69 -12.55 21.11
C SER A 289 2.33 -11.34 20.26
N PRO A 290 1.11 -11.28 19.70
CA PRO A 290 0.69 -10.11 18.95
C PRO A 290 0.51 -8.92 19.93
N PRO A 291 0.91 -7.70 19.55
CA PRO A 291 0.60 -6.50 20.28
C PRO A 291 -0.92 -6.23 20.17
N GLY A 292 -1.53 -5.82 21.27
CA GLY A 292 -2.94 -5.47 21.30
C GLY A 292 -3.56 -5.65 22.67
N GLY A 293 -4.37 -4.68 23.08
CA GLY A 293 -5.25 -4.81 24.24
C GLY A 293 -6.58 -5.47 23.86
N ALA A 294 -7.47 -5.63 24.86
CA ALA A 294 -8.85 -6.04 24.60
C ALA A 294 -9.63 -5.02 23.75
N ARG A 295 -9.13 -3.77 23.67
CA ARG A 295 -9.71 -2.69 22.88
C ARG A 295 -8.74 -2.14 21.84
N VAL A 296 -9.28 -1.69 20.73
CA VAL A 296 -8.54 -1.16 19.56
C VAL A 296 -9.09 0.20 19.15
N ASN A 297 -8.20 1.13 18.80
CA ASN A 297 -8.59 2.40 18.17
C ASN A 297 -8.67 2.20 16.65
N SER A 298 -9.71 1.48 16.20
CA SER A 298 -9.90 1.14 14.79
C SER A 298 -11.39 1.06 14.45
N TRP A 299 -11.75 1.57 13.28
CA TRP A 299 -13.10 1.51 12.71
C TRP A 299 -13.35 0.27 11.85
N GLN A 300 -12.33 -0.59 11.72
CA GLN A 300 -12.32 -1.73 10.80
C GLN A 300 -12.06 -3.05 11.54
N ALA A 301 -11.09 -3.04 12.45
CA ALA A 301 -10.70 -4.23 13.20
C ALA A 301 -11.85 -4.88 13.99
N PRO A 302 -12.81 -4.14 14.59
CA PRO A 302 -13.98 -4.75 15.24
C PRO A 302 -14.84 -5.64 14.33
N PHE A 303 -14.77 -5.43 13.01
CA PHE A 303 -15.52 -6.19 12.00
C PHE A 303 -14.66 -7.25 11.28
N GLY A 304 -13.47 -7.55 11.80
CA GLY A 304 -12.56 -8.53 11.21
C GLY A 304 -11.68 -8.01 10.07
N ALA A 305 -11.87 -6.77 9.62
CA ALA A 305 -11.05 -6.12 8.60
C ALA A 305 -9.66 -5.74 9.14
N THR A 306 -8.80 -6.75 9.32
CA THR A 306 -7.50 -6.66 10.03
C THR A 306 -6.27 -6.78 9.13
N SER A 307 -6.49 -6.89 7.82
CA SER A 307 -5.47 -7.08 6.79
C SER A 307 -5.77 -6.15 5.63
N ALA A 308 -4.73 -5.56 5.03
CA ALA A 308 -4.86 -4.76 3.81
C ALA A 308 -5.49 -5.55 2.66
N ALA A 309 -5.42 -6.89 2.69
CA ALA A 309 -6.13 -7.75 1.74
C ALA A 309 -7.64 -7.50 1.75
N HIS A 310 -8.25 -7.27 2.93
CA HIS A 310 -9.69 -7.03 3.03
C HIS A 310 -10.08 -5.73 2.33
N THR A 311 -9.39 -4.63 2.64
CA THR A 311 -9.71 -3.31 2.08
C THR A 311 -9.45 -3.25 0.59
N LEU A 312 -8.30 -3.76 0.11
CA LEU A 312 -7.99 -3.80 -1.31
C LEU A 312 -8.91 -4.74 -2.09
N ALA A 313 -9.45 -5.80 -1.47
CA ALA A 313 -10.42 -6.66 -2.10
C ALA A 313 -11.76 -5.95 -2.34
N LEU A 314 -12.16 -5.04 -1.42
CA LEU A 314 -13.33 -4.18 -1.61
C LEU A 314 -13.12 -3.24 -2.81
N ASN A 315 -11.94 -2.62 -2.92
CA ASN A 315 -11.61 -1.78 -4.08
C ASN A 315 -11.58 -2.59 -5.38
N ALA A 316 -10.96 -3.77 -5.38
CA ALA A 316 -10.93 -4.66 -6.53
C ALA A 316 -12.35 -5.05 -6.98
N GLN A 317 -13.22 -5.42 -6.05
CA GLN A 317 -14.62 -5.75 -6.38
C GLN A 317 -15.35 -4.56 -7.01
N ARG A 318 -15.13 -3.34 -6.50
CA ARG A 318 -15.70 -2.13 -7.09
C ARG A 318 -15.15 -1.86 -8.49
N HIS A 319 -13.85 -2.05 -8.71
CA HIS A 319 -13.21 -1.94 -10.01
C HIS A 319 -13.81 -2.95 -11.01
N PHE A 320 -13.98 -4.20 -10.58
CA PHE A 320 -14.58 -5.27 -11.39
C PHE A 320 -16.01 -4.90 -11.79
N HIS A 321 -16.80 -4.44 -10.84
CA HIS A 321 -18.17 -3.99 -11.09
C HIS A 321 -18.25 -2.80 -12.05
N ARG A 322 -17.37 -1.79 -11.89
CA ARG A 322 -17.45 -0.55 -12.67
C ARG A 322 -16.85 -0.68 -14.06
N TYR A 323 -15.75 -1.42 -14.21
CA TYR A 323 -14.92 -1.44 -15.42
C TYR A 323 -14.82 -2.82 -16.10
N GLY A 324 -15.36 -3.88 -15.47
CA GLY A 324 -15.41 -5.21 -16.09
C GLY A 324 -14.07 -5.96 -16.13
N THR A 325 -13.07 -5.53 -15.36
CA THR A 325 -11.90 -6.34 -15.03
C THR A 325 -12.32 -7.59 -14.26
N THR A 326 -11.52 -8.65 -14.36
CA THR A 326 -11.86 -9.95 -13.76
C THR A 326 -10.70 -10.50 -12.93
N LYS A 327 -10.93 -11.64 -12.28
CA LYS A 327 -9.86 -12.36 -11.57
C LYS A 327 -8.74 -12.77 -12.54
N GLU A 328 -9.07 -13.14 -13.77
CA GLU A 328 -8.08 -13.44 -14.83
C GLU A 328 -7.21 -12.22 -15.15
N THR A 329 -7.79 -11.00 -15.13
CA THR A 329 -7.02 -9.75 -15.31
C THR A 329 -5.91 -9.61 -14.26
N LEU A 330 -6.23 -9.91 -13.00
CA LEU A 330 -5.24 -9.93 -11.92
C LEU A 330 -4.22 -11.06 -12.09
N GLY A 331 -4.67 -12.21 -12.58
CA GLY A 331 -3.80 -13.37 -12.85
C GLY A 331 -2.67 -13.07 -13.81
N TRP A 332 -2.90 -12.30 -14.88
CA TRP A 332 -1.85 -11.95 -15.84
C TRP A 332 -0.66 -11.22 -15.19
N ILE A 333 -0.92 -10.38 -14.18
CA ILE A 333 0.11 -9.72 -13.39
C ILE A 333 0.92 -10.76 -12.60
N ALA A 334 0.25 -11.66 -11.90
CA ALA A 334 0.90 -12.71 -11.10
C ALA A 334 1.73 -13.67 -11.95
N LEU A 335 1.23 -14.05 -13.14
CA LEU A 335 1.93 -14.90 -14.09
C LEU A 335 3.19 -14.23 -14.66
N ASN A 336 3.07 -12.97 -15.11
CA ASN A 336 4.21 -12.19 -15.61
C ASN A 336 5.33 -12.10 -14.55
N GLN A 337 4.93 -11.78 -13.32
CA GLN A 337 5.86 -11.70 -12.20
C GLN A 337 6.52 -13.05 -11.88
N ARG A 338 5.78 -14.17 -11.92
CA ARG A 338 6.38 -15.49 -11.75
C ARG A 338 7.39 -15.81 -12.86
N ALA A 339 7.09 -15.45 -14.11
CA ALA A 339 8.00 -15.64 -15.24
C ALA A 339 9.30 -14.84 -15.08
N ASN A 340 9.20 -13.59 -14.61
CA ASN A 340 10.37 -12.76 -14.30
C ASN A 340 11.18 -13.31 -13.11
N ALA A 341 10.51 -13.80 -12.08
CA ALA A 341 11.14 -14.39 -10.90
C ALA A 341 11.95 -15.66 -11.22
N ALA A 342 11.53 -16.46 -12.20
CA ALA A 342 12.26 -17.67 -12.61
C ALA A 342 13.73 -17.38 -12.97
N LEU A 343 13.98 -16.21 -13.57
CA LEU A 343 15.29 -15.70 -13.98
C LEU A 343 16.04 -14.94 -12.85
N ASN A 344 15.42 -14.79 -11.69
CA ASN A 344 16.03 -14.15 -10.53
C ASN A 344 16.46 -15.21 -9.51
N PRO A 345 17.77 -15.49 -9.35
CA PRO A 345 18.23 -16.50 -8.39
C PRO A 345 17.91 -16.16 -6.93
N THR A 346 17.61 -14.88 -6.62
CA THR A 346 17.26 -14.42 -5.28
C THR A 346 15.75 -14.48 -4.98
N ALA A 347 14.91 -14.78 -5.98
CA ALA A 347 13.47 -14.86 -5.79
C ALA A 347 13.06 -16.12 -5.01
N ILE A 348 12.09 -15.93 -4.09
CA ILE A 348 11.60 -17.01 -3.23
C ILE A 348 10.78 -18.04 -4.02
N TYR A 349 9.92 -17.57 -4.92
CA TYR A 349 9.06 -18.43 -5.72
C TYR A 349 9.40 -18.29 -7.20
N ARG A 350 9.91 -19.38 -7.77
CA ARG A 350 10.46 -19.43 -9.13
C ARG A 350 9.82 -20.48 -10.02
N ASP A 351 9.08 -21.41 -9.44
CA ASP A 351 8.41 -22.48 -10.18
C ASP A 351 7.33 -21.91 -11.10
N PRO A 352 7.27 -22.31 -12.39
CA PRO A 352 6.28 -21.81 -13.33
C PRO A 352 4.84 -21.93 -12.80
N MET A 353 3.99 -20.97 -13.16
CA MET A 353 2.59 -20.92 -12.73
C MET A 353 1.71 -20.67 -13.94
N THR A 354 0.70 -21.51 -14.13
CA THR A 354 -0.32 -21.35 -15.17
C THR A 354 -1.50 -20.52 -14.66
N MET A 355 -2.38 -20.07 -15.57
CA MET A 355 -3.62 -19.39 -15.18
C MET A 355 -4.54 -20.32 -14.39
N GLU A 356 -4.55 -21.62 -14.72
CA GLU A 356 -5.31 -22.63 -13.98
C GLU A 356 -4.80 -22.76 -12.54
N ASP A 357 -3.47 -22.81 -12.34
CA ASP A 357 -2.87 -22.82 -11.00
C ASP A 357 -3.26 -21.57 -10.20
N TYR A 358 -3.28 -20.41 -10.85
CA TYR A 358 -3.66 -19.14 -10.25
C TYR A 358 -5.14 -19.10 -9.84
N LEU A 359 -6.05 -19.47 -10.74
CA LEU A 359 -7.50 -19.43 -10.48
C LEU A 359 -7.92 -20.43 -9.40
N ASN A 360 -7.30 -21.63 -9.39
CA ASN A 360 -7.54 -22.70 -8.42
C ASN A 360 -6.77 -22.52 -7.10
N ALA A 361 -5.95 -21.48 -6.97
CA ALA A 361 -5.23 -21.21 -5.74
C ALA A 361 -6.19 -20.99 -4.57
N ARG A 362 -5.77 -21.43 -3.37
CA ARG A 362 -6.55 -21.31 -2.15
C ARG A 362 -7.07 -19.87 -1.95
N PRO A 363 -8.38 -19.66 -1.72
CA PRO A 363 -8.94 -18.35 -1.41
C PRO A 363 -8.35 -17.73 -0.14
N ILE A 364 -8.22 -16.40 -0.14
CA ILE A 364 -7.79 -15.62 1.02
C ILE A 364 -8.93 -14.73 1.48
N THR A 365 -9.34 -13.82 0.60
CA THR A 365 -10.49 -12.94 0.77
C THR A 365 -10.96 -12.53 -0.63
N THR A 366 -12.20 -12.80 -1.01
CA THR A 366 -12.63 -12.63 -2.42
C THR A 366 -12.48 -11.19 -2.91
N PRO A 367 -11.89 -10.92 -4.09
CA PRO A 367 -11.54 -11.88 -5.15
C PRO A 367 -10.15 -12.54 -5.03
N PHE A 368 -9.36 -12.16 -4.03
CA PHE A 368 -7.97 -12.59 -3.89
C PHE A 368 -7.81 -14.05 -3.44
N GLY A 369 -7.04 -14.78 -4.24
CA GLY A 369 -6.44 -16.06 -3.88
C GLY A 369 -5.03 -15.91 -3.31
N LEU A 370 -4.38 -17.04 -3.01
CA LEU A 370 -3.04 -17.06 -2.44
C LEU A 370 -2.01 -16.30 -3.28
N TYR A 371 -2.08 -16.43 -4.60
CA TYR A 371 -1.13 -15.81 -5.53
C TYR A 371 -1.48 -14.37 -5.92
N ASP A 372 -2.58 -13.84 -5.39
CA ASP A 372 -2.83 -12.39 -5.40
C ASP A 372 -2.12 -11.67 -4.27
N CYS A 373 -1.62 -12.41 -3.28
CA CYS A 373 -0.92 -11.86 -2.13
C CYS A 373 0.59 -12.05 -2.30
N ASP A 374 1.35 -11.04 -1.94
CA ASP A 374 2.81 -11.14 -1.88
C ASP A 374 3.34 -12.26 -0.96
N VAL A 375 4.63 -12.52 -1.07
CA VAL A 375 5.30 -13.59 -0.32
C VAL A 375 5.90 -13.02 0.96
N PRO A 376 5.41 -13.39 2.16
CA PRO A 376 6.08 -13.01 3.40
C PRO A 376 7.50 -13.57 3.42
N CYS A 377 8.46 -12.68 3.61
CA CYS A 377 9.88 -12.99 3.61
C CYS A 377 10.62 -12.37 4.81
N ASP A 378 11.86 -12.79 4.96
CA ASP A 378 12.85 -12.10 5.77
C ASP A 378 13.96 -11.59 4.82
N GLY A 379 14.32 -10.32 4.95
CA GLY A 379 15.35 -9.68 4.14
C GLY A 379 15.38 -8.16 4.35
N ALA A 380 16.48 -7.54 3.95
CA ALA A 380 16.63 -6.09 3.95
C ALA A 380 17.15 -5.60 2.60
N VAL A 381 16.75 -4.39 2.23
CA VAL A 381 17.26 -3.68 1.06
C VAL A 381 17.71 -2.29 1.51
N ALA A 382 18.86 -1.84 1.04
CA ALA A 382 19.42 -0.54 1.31
C ALA A 382 19.86 0.19 0.04
N VAL A 383 19.80 1.52 0.07
CA VAL A 383 20.12 2.43 -1.03
C VAL A 383 20.89 3.61 -0.46
N VAL A 384 22.00 3.98 -1.09
CA VAL A 384 22.73 5.22 -0.76
C VAL A 384 22.30 6.32 -1.72
N VAL A 385 21.69 7.37 -1.17
CA VAL A 385 21.38 8.61 -1.88
C VAL A 385 22.46 9.62 -1.55
N SER A 386 23.17 10.10 -2.57
CA SER A 386 24.29 11.02 -2.43
C SER A 386 24.03 12.34 -3.12
N ALA A 387 24.72 13.39 -2.66
CA ALA A 387 24.85 14.64 -3.40
C ALA A 387 25.38 14.39 -4.83
N VAL A 388 24.80 15.09 -5.81
CA VAL A 388 25.09 14.88 -7.23
C VAL A 388 26.55 15.11 -7.59
N ASP A 389 27.23 16.02 -6.89
CA ASP A 389 28.65 16.30 -7.07
C ASP A 389 29.55 15.15 -6.58
N ALA A 390 29.10 14.40 -5.56
CA ALA A 390 29.77 13.20 -5.08
C ALA A 390 29.53 11.99 -5.99
N ALA A 391 28.39 11.97 -6.70
CA ALA A 391 28.00 10.87 -7.55
C ALA A 391 28.90 10.71 -8.79
N ALA A 392 29.58 11.78 -9.22
CA ALA A 392 30.54 11.75 -10.33
C ALA A 392 31.76 10.86 -10.03
N ASP A 393 32.14 10.74 -8.76
CA ASP A 393 33.29 9.93 -8.32
C ASP A 393 32.89 8.50 -7.91
N ALA A 394 31.60 8.14 -8.05
CA ALA A 394 31.11 6.81 -7.68
C ALA A 394 31.73 5.72 -8.59
N PRO A 395 32.06 4.54 -8.05
CA PRO A 395 32.68 3.46 -8.83
C PRO A 395 31.73 2.83 -9.85
N LYS A 396 30.42 3.01 -9.63
CA LYS A 396 29.34 2.56 -10.51
C LYS A 396 28.56 3.72 -11.08
N LYS A 397 27.92 3.50 -12.23
CA LYS A 397 27.08 4.51 -12.88
C LYS A 397 25.99 5.00 -11.92
N PRO A 398 25.96 6.29 -11.53
CA PRO A 398 24.90 6.81 -10.69
C PRO A 398 23.55 6.80 -11.43
N VAL A 399 22.46 6.68 -10.68
CA VAL A 399 21.09 6.79 -11.18
C VAL A 399 20.45 8.03 -10.60
N TYR A 400 19.91 8.89 -11.46
CA TYR A 400 19.41 10.20 -11.08
C TYR A 400 17.89 10.17 -10.87
N PHE A 401 17.39 11.11 -10.08
CA PHE A 401 15.95 11.31 -9.90
C PHE A 401 15.43 12.27 -10.96
N GLU A 402 14.42 11.85 -11.72
CA GLU A 402 13.73 12.73 -12.65
C GLU A 402 12.54 13.43 -11.99
N ALA A 403 11.72 12.72 -11.22
CA ALA A 403 10.58 13.32 -10.53
C ALA A 403 10.13 12.45 -9.36
N VAL A 404 9.43 13.05 -8.40
CA VAL A 404 8.75 12.32 -7.32
C VAL A 404 7.29 12.73 -7.16
N GLY A 405 6.41 11.76 -6.94
CA GLY A 405 4.97 11.92 -6.73
C GLY A 405 4.61 11.67 -5.27
N THR A 406 4.04 12.66 -4.58
CA THR A 406 3.82 12.63 -3.13
C THR A 406 2.54 13.31 -2.67
N GLN A 407 1.78 13.95 -3.57
CA GLN A 407 0.64 14.77 -3.16
C GLN A 407 -0.55 13.92 -2.72
N ILE A 408 -1.02 14.20 -1.50
CA ILE A 408 -2.29 13.69 -0.97
C ILE A 408 -3.41 14.59 -1.48
N ILE A 409 -4.39 14.00 -2.17
CA ILE A 409 -5.56 14.69 -2.74
C ILE A 409 -6.86 14.20 -2.09
N GLU A 410 -6.91 12.92 -1.77
CA GLU A 410 -8.02 12.27 -1.09
C GLU A 410 -7.69 11.98 0.38
N ARG A 411 -8.67 11.51 1.14
CA ARG A 411 -8.47 11.17 2.55
C ARG A 411 -7.44 10.05 2.70
N THR A 412 -6.56 10.17 3.67
CA THR A 412 -5.66 9.09 4.10
C THR A 412 -6.42 8.13 5.02
N ASP A 413 -7.49 7.54 4.50
CA ASP A 413 -8.39 6.61 5.18
C ASP A 413 -8.64 5.40 4.26
N TRP A 414 -8.97 4.24 4.82
CA TRP A 414 -9.23 3.04 4.00
C TRP A 414 -10.68 2.89 3.51
N ASP A 415 -11.66 3.40 4.25
CA ASP A 415 -13.08 3.28 3.89
C ASP A 415 -13.74 4.59 3.44
N GLN A 416 -13.06 5.73 3.62
CA GLN A 416 -13.56 7.05 3.21
C GLN A 416 -12.85 7.64 1.97
N THR A 417 -12.01 6.87 1.30
CA THR A 417 -11.19 7.32 0.16
C THR A 417 -11.75 6.84 -1.19
N THR A 418 -10.97 6.87 -2.28
CA THR A 418 -11.31 6.23 -3.56
C THR A 418 -11.89 4.82 -3.38
N LEU A 419 -12.92 4.54 -4.16
CA LEU A 419 -13.67 3.30 -4.16
C LEU A 419 -13.09 2.29 -5.14
N THR A 420 -12.49 2.77 -6.23
CA THR A 420 -12.19 1.93 -7.39
C THR A 420 -10.72 1.60 -7.56
N HIS A 421 -9.82 2.24 -6.84
CA HIS A 421 -8.37 2.04 -6.97
C HIS A 421 -7.76 1.80 -5.60
N GLU A 422 -6.50 1.37 -5.56
CA GLU A 422 -5.71 1.49 -4.35
C GLU A 422 -5.73 2.96 -3.85
N PRO A 423 -5.99 3.21 -2.55
CA PRO A 423 -5.89 4.54 -2.00
C PRO A 423 -4.50 5.15 -2.18
N GLN A 424 -4.47 6.45 -2.42
CA GLN A 424 -3.24 7.25 -2.49
C GLN A 424 -2.34 6.87 -3.68
N VAL A 425 -2.86 6.42 -4.82
CA VAL A 425 -2.04 6.18 -6.03
C VAL A 425 -2.27 7.24 -7.12
N LEU A 426 -3.53 7.67 -7.32
CA LEU A 426 -3.92 8.60 -8.38
C LEU A 426 -3.32 10.00 -8.18
N GLY A 427 -3.33 10.52 -6.94
CA GLY A 427 -2.78 11.84 -6.63
C GLY A 427 -1.26 11.90 -6.75
N GLN A 428 -0.59 10.83 -6.33
CA GLN A 428 0.85 10.65 -6.36
C GLN A 428 1.33 10.56 -7.82
N ALA A 429 0.68 9.74 -8.63
CA ALA A 429 0.98 9.62 -10.05
C ALA A 429 0.73 10.95 -10.80
N ALA A 430 -0.42 11.59 -10.57
CA ALA A 430 -0.70 12.90 -11.16
C ALA A 430 0.35 13.95 -10.75
N HIS A 431 0.78 13.98 -9.48
CA HIS A 431 1.78 14.92 -8.99
C HIS A 431 3.14 14.69 -9.63
N LEU A 432 3.57 13.43 -9.78
CA LEU A 432 4.80 13.04 -10.47
C LEU A 432 4.88 13.69 -11.86
N TRP A 433 3.80 13.57 -12.65
CA TRP A 433 3.75 14.09 -14.02
C TRP A 433 3.77 15.63 -14.10
N THR A 434 3.40 16.35 -13.04
CA THR A 434 3.56 17.82 -13.00
C THR A 434 5.02 18.28 -12.91
N ARG A 435 5.94 17.37 -12.56
CA ARG A 435 7.33 17.69 -12.21
C ARG A 435 8.33 17.38 -13.31
N THR A 436 7.89 16.74 -14.38
CA THR A 436 8.72 16.33 -15.52
C THR A 436 8.02 16.61 -16.85
N SER A 437 8.81 16.75 -17.92
CA SER A 437 8.30 16.72 -19.29
C SER A 437 8.11 15.30 -19.84
N LEU A 438 8.67 14.28 -19.18
CA LEU A 438 8.49 12.88 -19.56
C LEU A 438 7.03 12.45 -19.37
N ARG A 439 6.61 11.48 -20.17
CA ARG A 439 5.26 10.92 -20.21
C ARG A 439 5.32 9.39 -20.13
N PRO A 440 4.17 8.70 -19.98
CA PRO A 440 4.18 7.24 -19.79
C PRO A 440 4.91 6.48 -20.90
N GLY A 441 4.85 6.96 -22.15
CA GLY A 441 5.57 6.37 -23.28
C GLY A 441 7.09 6.60 -23.30
N ASP A 442 7.63 7.43 -22.40
CA ASP A 442 9.07 7.63 -22.23
C ASP A 442 9.67 6.69 -21.16
N VAL A 443 8.86 5.85 -20.53
CA VAL A 443 9.32 4.92 -19.48
C VAL A 443 9.69 3.57 -20.10
N ASP A 444 10.92 3.11 -19.87
CA ASP A 444 11.43 1.87 -20.46
C ASP A 444 11.17 0.64 -19.59
N VAL A 445 11.06 0.83 -18.27
CA VAL A 445 10.79 -0.25 -17.31
C VAL A 445 10.01 0.26 -16.11
N ALA A 446 9.02 -0.53 -15.67
CA ALA A 446 8.17 -0.18 -14.53
C ALA A 446 8.36 -1.17 -13.37
N GLN A 447 8.71 -0.67 -12.20
CA GLN A 447 8.78 -1.44 -10.96
C GLN A 447 7.66 -0.95 -10.04
N LEU A 448 6.49 -1.55 -10.18
CA LEU A 448 5.24 -1.12 -9.56
C LEU A 448 4.93 -1.92 -8.31
N TYR A 449 4.47 -1.23 -7.27
CA TYR A 449 4.06 -1.84 -6.03
C TYR A 449 2.92 -2.84 -6.24
N ASP A 450 3.14 -4.04 -5.72
CA ASP A 450 2.39 -5.24 -6.00
C ASP A 450 2.28 -6.13 -4.76
N GLY A 451 2.08 -5.51 -3.58
CA GLY A 451 1.76 -6.26 -2.36
C GLY A 451 0.52 -7.16 -2.57
N PHE A 452 -0.38 -6.69 -3.42
CA PHE A 452 -1.39 -7.48 -4.09
C PHE A 452 -1.41 -7.19 -5.60
N THR A 453 -1.88 -8.13 -6.41
CA THR A 453 -2.06 -7.96 -7.87
C THR A 453 -2.82 -6.68 -8.22
N PHE A 454 -3.84 -6.33 -7.43
CA PHE A 454 -4.66 -5.14 -7.63
C PHE A 454 -3.90 -3.82 -7.41
N ASN A 455 -2.85 -3.80 -6.58
CA ASN A 455 -2.00 -2.61 -6.42
C ASN A 455 -1.28 -2.30 -7.73
N CYS A 456 -0.69 -3.32 -8.34
CA CYS A 456 0.01 -3.18 -9.62
C CYS A 456 -0.95 -2.72 -10.73
N LEU A 457 -2.16 -3.26 -10.77
CA LEU A 457 -3.22 -2.80 -11.69
C LEU A 457 -3.54 -1.32 -11.46
N SER A 458 -3.77 -0.91 -10.20
CA SER A 458 -4.07 0.49 -9.87
C SER A 458 -2.95 1.44 -10.28
N TRP A 459 -1.68 1.04 -10.13
CA TRP A 459 -0.54 1.83 -10.59
C TRP A 459 -0.42 1.92 -12.10
N LEU A 460 -0.76 0.86 -12.85
CA LEU A 460 -0.75 0.89 -14.32
C LEU A 460 -1.71 1.95 -14.86
N GLU A 461 -2.93 2.00 -14.32
CA GLU A 461 -3.93 3.00 -14.69
C GLU A 461 -3.56 4.40 -14.16
N ALA A 462 -3.16 4.52 -12.90
CA ALA A 462 -2.82 5.80 -12.29
C ALA A 462 -1.65 6.51 -12.97
N LEU A 463 -0.64 5.77 -13.41
CA LEU A 463 0.50 6.31 -14.14
C LEU A 463 0.18 6.61 -15.61
N GLY A 464 -0.97 6.17 -16.11
CA GLY A 464 -1.41 6.46 -17.49
C GLY A 464 -0.74 5.58 -18.55
N PHE A 465 -0.27 4.37 -18.19
CA PHE A 465 0.13 3.36 -19.18
C PHE A 465 -1.08 2.87 -19.99
N CYS A 466 -2.26 2.93 -19.36
CA CYS A 466 -3.57 2.79 -20.00
C CYS A 466 -4.56 3.77 -19.35
N GLY A 467 -5.72 3.97 -19.96
CA GLY A 467 -6.78 4.78 -19.35
C GLY A 467 -7.38 4.13 -18.11
N ILE A 468 -8.09 4.93 -17.31
CA ILE A 468 -8.85 4.44 -16.15
C ILE A 468 -9.89 3.41 -16.61
N GLY A 469 -9.85 2.22 -16.00
CA GLY A 469 -10.71 1.09 -16.32
C GLY A 469 -10.30 0.30 -17.57
N GLU A 470 -9.22 0.67 -18.25
CA GLU A 470 -8.77 0.03 -19.50
C GLU A 470 -7.72 -1.07 -19.27
N ALA A 471 -7.33 -1.36 -18.01
CA ALA A 471 -6.27 -2.32 -17.73
C ALA A 471 -6.51 -3.72 -18.31
N LYS A 472 -7.77 -4.17 -18.39
CA LYS A 472 -8.09 -5.49 -18.98
C LYS A 472 -7.66 -5.59 -20.43
N ASP A 473 -8.00 -4.58 -21.23
CA ASP A 473 -7.69 -4.57 -22.66
C ASP A 473 -6.21 -4.27 -22.88
N PHE A 474 -5.64 -3.36 -22.09
CA PHE A 474 -4.22 -3.04 -22.14
C PHE A 474 -3.32 -4.24 -21.84
N LEU A 475 -3.64 -5.02 -20.80
CA LEU A 475 -2.78 -6.14 -20.40
C LEU A 475 -2.68 -7.22 -21.50
N ASP A 476 -3.70 -7.36 -22.35
CA ASP A 476 -3.73 -8.28 -23.50
C ASP A 476 -3.21 -9.70 -23.19
N GLY A 477 -3.81 -10.38 -22.21
CA GLY A 477 -3.34 -11.70 -21.81
C GLY A 477 -2.01 -11.71 -21.03
N GLY A 478 -1.50 -10.54 -20.64
CA GLY A 478 -0.22 -10.31 -19.98
C GLY A 478 0.93 -9.96 -20.94
N THR A 479 0.71 -9.91 -22.25
CA THR A 479 1.76 -9.64 -23.25
C THR A 479 2.30 -8.21 -23.14
N ALA A 480 1.45 -7.23 -22.86
CA ALA A 480 1.84 -5.83 -22.78
C ALA A 480 2.82 -5.54 -21.63
N ILE A 481 2.75 -6.32 -20.55
CA ILE A 481 3.60 -6.16 -19.35
C ILE A 481 4.77 -7.15 -19.28
N ALA A 482 4.89 -8.01 -20.29
CA ALA A 482 6.01 -8.93 -20.43
C ALA A 482 7.34 -8.18 -20.59
N ARG A 483 8.46 -8.86 -20.35
CA ARG A 483 9.80 -8.24 -20.41
C ARG A 483 10.17 -7.69 -21.80
N ASP A 484 9.54 -8.19 -22.85
CA ASP A 484 9.63 -7.76 -24.25
C ASP A 484 8.31 -7.11 -24.74
N GLY A 485 7.41 -6.78 -23.82
CA GLY A 485 6.12 -6.16 -24.09
C GLY A 485 6.21 -4.63 -24.28
N VAL A 486 5.06 -3.97 -24.16
CA VAL A 486 4.93 -2.51 -24.26
C VAL A 486 5.64 -1.81 -23.11
N ILE A 487 5.49 -2.33 -21.89
CA ILE A 487 6.16 -1.84 -20.69
C ILE A 487 6.56 -3.02 -19.81
N PRO A 488 7.85 -3.38 -19.74
CA PRO A 488 8.34 -4.42 -18.83
C PRO A 488 7.99 -4.10 -17.37
N VAL A 489 7.15 -4.91 -16.74
CA VAL A 489 6.72 -4.72 -15.34
C VAL A 489 7.41 -5.71 -14.40
N ASN A 490 7.96 -5.21 -13.29
CA ASN A 490 8.49 -5.97 -12.17
C ASN A 490 9.48 -7.06 -12.60
N THR A 491 10.52 -6.66 -13.34
CA THR A 491 11.50 -7.54 -13.99
C THR A 491 12.28 -8.45 -13.03
N HIS A 492 12.36 -8.12 -11.74
CA HIS A 492 12.93 -8.99 -10.69
C HIS A 492 11.96 -10.06 -10.17
N GLY A 493 10.70 -10.01 -10.56
CA GLY A 493 9.63 -10.92 -10.14
C GLY A 493 8.60 -10.30 -9.20
N GLY A 494 8.77 -9.05 -8.77
CA GLY A 494 7.79 -8.37 -7.91
C GLY A 494 7.65 -8.97 -6.51
N GLN A 495 6.86 -8.35 -5.65
CA GLN A 495 6.63 -8.86 -4.29
C GLN A 495 5.80 -10.15 -4.28
N LEU A 496 5.03 -10.44 -5.34
CA LEU A 496 4.29 -11.70 -5.52
C LEU A 496 5.20 -12.93 -5.71
N SER A 497 6.49 -12.71 -6.00
CA SER A 497 7.42 -13.81 -6.31
C SER A 497 8.81 -13.67 -5.70
N HIS A 498 9.41 -12.48 -5.78
CA HIS A 498 10.74 -12.21 -5.25
C HIS A 498 10.72 -12.25 -3.71
N GLY A 499 9.70 -11.62 -3.13
CA GLY A 499 9.51 -11.47 -1.69
C GLY A 499 9.01 -10.08 -1.34
N ARG A 500 8.14 -9.97 -0.33
CA ARG A 500 7.67 -8.69 0.20
C ARG A 500 8.84 -7.88 0.77
N THR A 501 9.35 -6.93 0.02
CA THR A 501 10.40 -5.98 0.46
C THR A 501 9.85 -4.57 0.66
N HIS A 502 8.52 -4.42 0.71
CA HIS A 502 7.82 -3.14 0.81
C HIS A 502 8.33 -2.14 -0.25
N GLY A 503 8.42 -2.58 -1.50
CA GLY A 503 8.83 -1.73 -2.62
C GLY A 503 10.31 -1.31 -2.67
N MET A 504 11.14 -1.56 -1.65
CA MET A 504 12.57 -1.24 -1.77
C MET A 504 13.31 -2.18 -2.73
N GLY A 505 12.84 -3.42 -2.90
CA GLY A 505 13.32 -4.31 -3.97
C GLY A 505 13.02 -3.77 -5.38
N LEU A 506 11.94 -2.98 -5.54
CA LEU A 506 11.59 -2.30 -6.80
C LEU A 506 12.62 -1.20 -7.11
N VAL A 507 13.05 -0.44 -6.10
CA VAL A 507 14.11 0.57 -6.25
C VAL A 507 15.43 -0.11 -6.63
N HIS A 508 15.79 -1.19 -5.94
CA HIS A 508 17.01 -1.94 -6.25
C HIS A 508 17.01 -2.46 -7.69
N GLU A 509 15.93 -3.10 -8.13
CA GLU A 509 15.82 -3.61 -9.50
C GLU A 509 15.84 -2.49 -10.54
N ALA A 510 15.15 -1.37 -10.31
CA ALA A 510 15.19 -0.23 -11.22
C ALA A 510 16.62 0.28 -11.41
N VAL A 511 17.39 0.40 -10.33
CA VAL A 511 18.80 0.80 -10.42
C VAL A 511 19.64 -0.26 -11.16
N SER A 512 19.41 -1.56 -10.88
CA SER A 512 20.08 -2.64 -11.63
C SER A 512 19.79 -2.58 -13.13
N GLN A 513 18.54 -2.34 -13.52
CA GLN A 513 18.13 -2.20 -14.92
C GLN A 513 18.79 -0.99 -15.59
N LEU A 514 18.73 0.18 -14.96
CA LEU A 514 19.31 1.43 -15.51
C LEU A 514 20.86 1.39 -15.57
N ARG A 515 21.50 0.58 -14.73
CA ARG A 515 22.95 0.33 -14.78
C ARG A 515 23.36 -0.73 -15.81
N GLY A 516 22.42 -1.50 -16.37
CA GLY A 516 22.77 -2.64 -17.22
C GLY A 516 23.28 -3.86 -16.44
N GLU A 517 22.93 -3.97 -15.14
CA GLU A 517 23.44 -4.96 -14.19
C GLU A 517 22.39 -6.05 -13.83
N ALA A 518 21.22 -6.08 -14.49
CA ALA A 518 20.13 -6.99 -14.13
C ALA A 518 20.28 -8.44 -14.66
N GLY A 519 21.39 -8.77 -15.31
CA GLY A 519 21.70 -10.12 -15.80
C GLY A 519 20.68 -10.61 -16.84
N GLU A 520 20.19 -11.85 -16.71
CA GLU A 520 19.21 -12.44 -17.64
C GLU A 520 17.85 -11.70 -17.69
N ARG A 521 17.59 -10.82 -16.72
CA ARG A 521 16.36 -10.04 -16.61
C ARG A 521 16.47 -8.66 -17.27
N GLN A 522 17.65 -8.32 -17.81
CA GLN A 522 17.94 -7.00 -18.35
C GLN A 522 16.99 -6.63 -19.50
N VAL A 523 16.35 -5.47 -19.37
CA VAL A 523 15.64 -4.79 -20.46
C VAL A 523 16.67 -4.03 -21.29
N ALA A 524 16.61 -4.19 -22.61
CA ALA A 524 17.57 -3.59 -23.52
C ALA A 524 17.45 -2.05 -23.47
N ASP A 525 18.60 -1.37 -23.40
CA ASP A 525 18.71 0.09 -23.50
C ASP A 525 17.82 0.89 -22.53
N ALA A 526 17.48 0.34 -21.36
CA ALA A 526 16.65 1.04 -20.38
C ALA A 526 17.33 2.31 -19.85
N ARG A 527 16.66 3.45 -19.97
CA ARG A 527 17.13 4.78 -19.57
C ARG A 527 16.23 5.49 -18.57
N VAL A 528 14.95 5.14 -18.53
CA VAL A 528 13.94 5.69 -17.62
C VAL A 528 13.21 4.55 -16.93
N ALA A 529 13.19 4.58 -15.60
CA ALA A 529 12.44 3.64 -14.80
C ALA A 529 11.43 4.37 -13.91
N VAL A 530 10.21 3.86 -13.80
CA VAL A 530 9.27 4.29 -12.76
C VAL A 530 9.29 3.29 -11.62
N VAL A 531 9.31 3.79 -10.38
CA VAL A 531 9.24 2.97 -9.17
C VAL A 531 8.13 3.48 -8.29
N SER A 532 7.14 2.64 -7.99
CA SER A 532 6.10 2.97 -7.04
C SER A 532 6.25 2.20 -5.73
N SER A 533 5.76 2.79 -4.65
CA SER A 533 5.66 2.19 -3.33
C SER A 533 4.29 2.48 -2.74
N GLY A 534 3.67 1.50 -2.08
CA GLY A 534 2.28 1.60 -1.63
C GLY A 534 1.89 0.51 -0.64
N GLY A 535 0.60 0.15 -0.58
CA GLY A 535 0.03 -0.86 0.31
C GLY A 535 -0.27 -0.40 1.74
N LEU A 536 0.21 0.78 2.13
CA LEU A 536 -0.06 1.47 3.39
C LEU A 536 -0.21 2.96 3.07
N THR A 537 -1.30 3.58 3.48
CA THR A 537 -1.57 5.00 3.19
C THR A 537 -0.73 5.89 4.11
N PRO A 538 0.06 6.87 3.60
CA PRO A 538 0.19 7.31 2.20
C PRO A 538 1.21 6.53 1.36
N SER A 539 1.07 6.59 0.02
CA SER A 539 1.99 5.99 -0.97
C SER A 539 2.95 7.03 -1.59
N GLY A 540 3.91 6.58 -2.40
CA GLY A 540 4.83 7.46 -3.13
C GLY A 540 5.41 6.81 -4.39
N VAL A 541 5.78 7.64 -5.38
CA VAL A 541 6.32 7.19 -6.67
C VAL A 541 7.51 8.06 -7.09
N MET A 542 8.45 7.48 -7.84
CA MET A 542 9.60 8.19 -8.38
C MET A 542 9.89 7.76 -9.83
N LEU A 543 10.35 8.71 -10.64
CA LEU A 543 11.01 8.44 -11.92
C LEU A 543 12.51 8.54 -11.73
N LEU A 544 13.21 7.54 -12.23
CA LEU A 544 14.66 7.42 -12.21
C LEU A 544 15.20 7.44 -13.63
N ARG A 545 16.37 8.02 -13.85
CA ARG A 545 17.01 8.11 -15.17
C ARG A 545 18.50 7.85 -15.14
N THR A 546 19.06 7.43 -16.27
CA THR A 546 20.50 7.14 -16.41
C THR A 546 21.39 8.36 -16.56
N ASP A 547 20.85 9.44 -17.12
CA ASP A 547 21.61 10.65 -17.43
C ASP A 547 21.27 11.74 -16.42
N GLY A 548 22.24 12.58 -16.07
CA GLY A 548 22.12 13.71 -15.13
C GLY A 548 21.57 14.97 -15.75
#